data_AF-V5GAS0-F1
#
_entry.id   AF-V5GAS0-F1
#
_cell.length_a   1.000
_cell.length_b   1.000
_cell.length_c   1.000
_cell.angle_alpha   90.00
_cell.angle_beta   90.00
_cell.angle_gamma   90.00
#
_symmetry.space_group_name_H-M   'P 1'
#
loop_
_entity.id
_entity.type
_entity.pdbx_description
1 polymer ?
#
loop_
_entity_poly.entity_id
_entity_poly.type
_entity_poly.pdbx_seq_one_letter_code
_entity_poly.pdbx_strand_id
1 'polypeptide(L)'
;NLLLMYSIICKEVGQKYDIAFALLSKFEVDKWLQTKQPKLSQRSQFIQSVVKALTTLGFDPPVETLVLHELYRKHLLSVFEFQFPEHYGEVLMHLLKASNGNPETNLLAISVWLDILNCLARPVVLNLKLP
;
A
#
# COMPACT_ATOMS: atom_id res chain seq x y z
N ASN A 1 -11.07 1.06 -16.09
CA ASN A 1 -11.42 0.93 -14.66
C ASN A 1 -10.12 0.74 -13.88
N LEU A 2 -9.64 1.77 -13.17
CA LEU A 2 -8.32 1.80 -12.52
C LEU A 2 -8.11 0.64 -11.54
N LEU A 3 -9.11 0.37 -10.69
CA LEU A 3 -9.03 -0.69 -9.67
C LEU A 3 -8.97 -2.08 -10.29
N LEU A 4 -9.73 -2.30 -11.36
CA LEU A 4 -9.67 -3.57 -12.08
C LEU A 4 -8.26 -3.80 -12.64
N MET A 5 -7.68 -2.81 -13.31
CA MET A 5 -6.31 -2.92 -13.83
C MET A 5 -5.30 -3.16 -12.70
N TYR A 6 -5.37 -2.37 -11.63
CA TYR A 6 -4.48 -2.51 -10.48
C TYR A 6 -4.54 -3.90 -9.85
N SER A 7 -5.76 -4.39 -9.59
CA SER A 7 -5.98 -5.71 -8.98
C SER A 7 -5.54 -6.87 -9.87
N ILE A 8 -5.66 -6.74 -11.20
CA ILE A 8 -5.13 -7.73 -12.15
C ILE A 8 -3.61 -7.78 -12.06
N ILE A 9 -2.93 -6.62 -12.10
CA ILE A 9 -1.47 -6.57 -12.03
C ILE A 9 -0.97 -7.17 -10.71
N CYS A 10 -1.64 -6.88 -9.58
CA CYS A 10 -1.28 -7.45 -8.28
C CYS A 10 -1.37 -8.98 -8.20
N LYS A 11 -2.20 -9.63 -9.03
CA LYS A 11 -2.32 -11.09 -9.05
C LYS A 11 -1.15 -11.77 -9.78
N GLU A 12 -0.52 -11.07 -10.72
CA GLU A 12 0.56 -11.59 -11.56
C GLU A 12 1.96 -11.30 -10.99
N VAL A 13 2.03 -10.69 -9.80
CA VAL A 13 3.27 -10.13 -9.23
C VAL A 13 4.37 -11.18 -8.99
N GLY A 14 3.97 -12.42 -8.71
CA GLY A 14 4.90 -13.52 -8.44
C GLY A 14 5.63 -14.08 -9.67
N GLN A 15 5.29 -13.62 -10.88
CA GLN A 15 5.89 -14.14 -12.12
C GLN A 15 6.50 -13.07 -13.03
N LYS A 16 6.05 -11.81 -12.96
CA LYS A 16 6.41 -10.75 -13.93
C LYS A 16 6.61 -9.38 -13.26
N TYR A 17 7.53 -9.29 -12.29
CA TYR A 17 7.73 -8.08 -11.49
C TYR A 17 8.12 -6.83 -12.31
N ASP A 18 8.97 -6.95 -13.33
CA ASP A 18 9.37 -5.80 -14.17
C ASP A 18 8.18 -5.18 -14.91
N ILE A 19 7.31 -6.03 -15.46
CA ILE A 19 6.10 -5.59 -16.16
C ILE A 19 5.11 -4.98 -15.17
N ALA A 20 4.95 -5.60 -14.00
CA ALA A 20 4.11 -5.07 -12.93
C ALA A 20 4.60 -3.67 -12.51
N PHE A 21 5.90 -3.48 -12.30
CA PHE A 21 6.48 -2.19 -11.97
C PHE A 21 6.28 -1.15 -13.09
N ALA A 22 6.57 -1.50 -14.34
CA ALA A 22 6.41 -0.59 -15.48
C ALA A 22 4.96 -0.12 -15.67
N LEU A 23 3.98 -0.95 -15.33
CA LEU A 23 2.57 -0.58 -15.36
C LEU A 23 2.17 0.23 -14.12
N LEU A 24 2.55 -0.23 -12.93
CA LEU A 24 2.13 0.38 -11.66
C LEU A 24 2.80 1.72 -11.38
N SER A 25 4.03 1.94 -11.85
CA SER A 25 4.73 3.22 -11.73
C SER A 25 4.02 4.36 -12.47
N LYS A 26 3.11 4.04 -13.40
CA LYS A 26 2.27 5.00 -14.10
C LYS A 26 0.98 5.34 -13.34
N PHE A 27 0.70 4.67 -12.22
CA PHE A 27 -0.48 4.95 -11.41
C PHE A 27 -0.19 6.12 -10.47
N GLU A 28 -0.72 7.29 -10.82
CA GLU A 28 -0.68 8.47 -9.96
C GLU A 28 -1.72 8.33 -8.83
N VAL A 29 -1.42 7.55 -7.79
CA VAL A 29 -2.37 7.23 -6.69
C VAL A 29 -2.87 8.49 -5.98
N ASP A 30 -1.99 9.43 -5.63
CA ASP A 30 -2.38 10.67 -4.97
C ASP A 30 -3.34 11.50 -5.83
N LYS A 31 -3.07 11.60 -7.13
CA LYS A 31 -3.94 12.30 -8.09
C LYS A 31 -5.27 11.59 -8.24
N TRP A 32 -5.28 10.25 -8.27
CA TRP A 32 -6.53 9.48 -8.30
C TRP A 32 -7.38 9.75 -7.06
N LEU A 33 -6.78 9.75 -5.86
CA LEU A 33 -7.46 10.05 -4.61
C LEU A 33 -8.05 11.47 -4.60
N GLN A 34 -7.26 12.47 -4.98
CA GLN A 34 -7.66 13.87 -4.94
C GLN A 34 -8.69 14.24 -6.03
N THR A 35 -8.47 13.80 -7.27
CA THR A 35 -9.27 14.26 -8.43
C THR A 35 -10.49 13.40 -8.69
N LYS A 36 -10.43 12.10 -8.39
CA LYS A 36 -11.54 11.17 -8.62
C LYS A 36 -12.35 10.88 -7.37
N GLN A 37 -11.85 11.26 -6.19
CA GLN A 37 -12.49 11.08 -4.89
C GLN A 37 -13.21 9.72 -4.78
N PRO A 38 -12.46 8.61 -4.91
CA PRO A 38 -13.04 7.28 -4.92
C PRO A 38 -13.83 7.02 -3.65
N LYS A 39 -14.93 6.27 -3.77
CA LYS A 39 -15.76 5.89 -2.63
C LYS A 39 -14.95 5.06 -1.62
N LEU A 40 -15.40 5.00 -0.38
CA LEU A 40 -14.76 4.22 0.68
C LEU A 40 -14.50 2.75 0.26
N SER A 41 -15.49 2.08 -0.34
CA SER A 41 -15.34 0.70 -0.83
C SER A 41 -14.27 0.53 -1.92
N GLN A 42 -14.05 1.55 -2.74
CA GLN A 42 -13.03 1.56 -3.78
C GLN A 42 -11.62 1.66 -3.19
N ARG A 43 -11.48 2.48 -2.13
CA ARG A 43 -10.23 2.59 -1.37
C ARG A 43 -9.94 1.31 -0.58
N SER A 44 -10.95 0.72 0.06
CA SER A 44 -10.83 -0.59 0.71
C SER A 44 -10.38 -1.69 -0.27
N GLN A 45 -10.97 -1.75 -1.47
CA GLN A 45 -10.53 -2.70 -2.51
C GLN A 45 -9.07 -2.47 -2.94
N PHE A 46 -8.65 -1.21 -3.04
CA PHE A 46 -7.27 -0.87 -3.34
C PHE A 46 -6.32 -1.33 -2.23
N ILE A 47 -6.61 -0.99 -0.97
CA ILE A 47 -5.85 -1.41 0.22
C ILE A 47 -5.68 -2.93 0.23
N GLN A 48 -6.77 -3.69 0.06
CA GLN A 48 -6.71 -5.14 0.02
C GLN A 48 -5.79 -5.66 -1.10
N SER A 49 -5.83 -5.04 -2.28
CA SER A 49 -4.98 -5.43 -3.42
C SER A 49 -3.50 -5.17 -3.13
N VAL A 50 -3.18 -3.99 -2.55
CA VAL A 50 -1.81 -3.61 -2.19
C VAL A 50 -1.25 -4.50 -1.10
N VAL A 51 -1.98 -4.71 -0.01
CA VAL A 51 -1.52 -5.56 1.10
C VAL A 51 -1.30 -6.99 0.61
N LYS A 52 -2.23 -7.53 -0.18
CA LYS A 52 -2.05 -8.86 -0.76
C LYS A 52 -0.77 -8.96 -1.60
N ALA A 53 -0.48 -7.96 -2.44
CA ALA A 53 0.73 -7.94 -3.25
C ALA A 53 2.00 -7.88 -2.38
N LEU A 54 2.04 -7.00 -1.38
CA LEU A 54 3.15 -6.91 -0.41
C LEU A 54 3.38 -8.26 0.30
N THR A 55 2.30 -8.91 0.72
CA THR A 55 2.33 -10.23 1.36
C THR A 55 2.84 -11.31 0.41
N THR A 56 2.48 -11.28 -0.89
CA THR A 56 3.01 -12.21 -1.91
C THR A 56 4.49 -12.02 -2.20
N LEU A 57 5.02 -10.80 -2.06
CA LEU A 57 6.46 -10.55 -2.17
C LEU A 57 7.25 -11.05 -0.94
N GLY A 58 6.55 -11.37 0.15
CA GLY A 58 7.10 -12.08 1.31
C GLY A 58 7.79 -11.19 2.34
N PHE A 59 8.32 -11.84 3.38
CA PHE A 59 8.94 -11.19 4.54
C PHE A 59 10.31 -10.61 4.21
N ASP A 60 11.04 -11.33 3.37
CA ASP A 60 12.35 -10.96 2.83
C ASP A 60 12.27 -10.96 1.29
N PRO A 61 11.76 -9.88 0.67
CA PRO A 61 11.56 -9.84 -0.76
C PRO A 61 12.89 -9.96 -1.53
N PRO A 62 12.97 -10.78 -2.59
CA PRO A 62 14.16 -10.88 -3.43
C PRO A 62 14.58 -9.52 -4.01
N VAL A 63 15.89 -9.35 -4.26
CA VAL A 63 16.49 -8.08 -4.72
C VAL A 63 15.79 -7.50 -5.94
N GLU A 64 15.46 -8.36 -6.91
CA GLU A 64 14.75 -8.02 -8.14
C GLU A 64 13.34 -7.47 -7.91
N THR A 65 12.72 -7.77 -6.77
CA THR A 65 11.38 -7.31 -6.41
C THR A 65 11.37 -6.08 -5.52
N LEU A 66 12.52 -5.64 -4.98
CA LEU A 66 12.60 -4.57 -3.99
C LEU A 66 12.00 -3.24 -4.49
N VAL A 67 12.25 -2.88 -5.75
CA VAL A 67 11.73 -1.64 -6.35
C VAL A 67 10.20 -1.69 -6.44
N LEU A 68 9.64 -2.85 -6.82
CA LEU A 68 8.20 -3.06 -6.88
C LEU A 68 7.58 -3.09 -5.47
N HIS A 69 8.25 -3.73 -4.51
CA HIS A 69 7.85 -3.72 -3.11
C HIS A 69 7.78 -2.29 -2.55
N GLU A 70 8.81 -1.48 -2.78
CA GLU A 70 8.83 -0.07 -2.38
C GLU A 70 7.68 0.73 -3.00
N LEU A 71 7.38 0.50 -4.29
CA LEU A 71 6.26 1.14 -4.98
C LEU A 71 4.92 0.81 -4.31
N TYR A 72 4.68 -0.45 -3.95
CA TYR A 72 3.47 -0.83 -3.22
C TYR A 72 3.38 -0.18 -1.84
N ARG A 73 4.50 -0.08 -1.10
CA ARG A 73 4.50 0.62 0.20
C ARG A 73 4.13 2.09 0.04
N LYS A 74 4.68 2.77 -0.97
CA LYS A 74 4.31 4.17 -1.30
C LYS A 74 2.81 4.30 -1.58
N HIS A 75 2.27 3.41 -2.41
CA HIS A 75 0.84 3.39 -2.72
C HIS A 75 -0.04 3.14 -1.48
N LEU A 76 0.39 2.27 -0.56
CA LEU A 76 -0.32 2.04 0.70
C LEU A 76 -0.32 3.30 1.57
N LEU A 77 0.83 3.97 1.71
CA LEU A 77 0.95 5.22 2.45
C LEU A 77 0.07 6.33 1.88
N SER A 78 0.04 6.50 0.56
CA SER A 78 -0.85 7.47 -0.11
C SER A 78 -2.31 7.33 0.32
N VAL A 79 -2.83 6.10 0.39
CA VAL A 79 -4.23 5.86 0.82
C VAL A 79 -4.38 5.97 2.33
N PHE A 80 -3.39 5.54 3.10
CA PHE A 80 -3.39 5.63 4.56
C PHE A 80 -3.44 7.08 5.05
N GLU A 81 -2.71 7.98 4.41
CA GLU A 81 -2.65 9.41 4.73
C GLU A 81 -3.87 10.19 4.20
N PHE A 82 -4.48 9.73 3.11
CA PHE A 82 -5.60 10.42 2.49
C PHE A 82 -6.86 10.37 3.36
N GLN A 83 -7.33 11.55 3.77
CA GLN A 83 -8.46 11.70 4.70
C GLN A 83 -8.25 10.93 6.01
N PHE A 84 -7.00 10.89 6.50
CA PHE A 84 -6.69 10.29 7.78
C PHE A 84 -7.62 10.84 8.90
N PRO A 85 -8.19 9.99 9.78
CA PRO A 85 -7.86 8.57 10.02
C PRO A 85 -8.81 7.55 9.35
N GLU A 86 -9.51 7.88 8.27
CA GLU A 86 -10.63 7.09 7.75
C GLU A 86 -10.33 5.59 7.52
N HIS A 87 -9.14 5.26 7.00
CA HIS A 87 -8.72 3.86 6.74
C HIS A 87 -7.75 3.29 7.77
N TYR A 88 -7.47 4.00 8.87
CA TYR A 88 -6.47 3.60 9.88
C TYR A 88 -6.72 2.18 10.40
N GLY A 89 -7.93 1.91 10.90
CA GLY A 89 -8.27 0.62 11.48
C GLY A 89 -8.28 -0.52 10.46
N GLU A 90 -8.72 -0.24 9.23
CA GLU A 90 -8.73 -1.20 8.13
C GLU A 90 -7.31 -1.62 7.75
N VAL A 91 -6.41 -0.65 7.53
CA VAL A 91 -5.00 -0.91 7.19
C VAL A 91 -4.34 -1.74 8.29
N LEU A 92 -4.47 -1.35 9.55
CA LEU A 92 -3.90 -2.12 10.67
C LEU A 92 -4.44 -3.54 10.75
N MET A 93 -5.76 -3.73 10.58
CA MET A 93 -6.35 -5.06 10.57
C MET A 93 -5.77 -5.93 9.45
N HIS A 94 -5.58 -5.37 8.25
CA HIS A 94 -4.98 -6.09 7.14
C HIS A 94 -3.50 -6.44 7.40
N LEU A 95 -2.71 -5.52 7.95
CA LEU A 95 -1.30 -5.79 8.27
C LEU A 95 -1.17 -6.85 9.37
N LEU A 96 -2.00 -6.80 10.41
CA LEU A 96 -2.02 -7.81 11.48
C LEU A 96 -2.35 -9.20 10.92
N LYS A 97 -3.37 -9.31 10.06
CA LYS A 97 -3.71 -10.56 9.38
C LYS A 97 -2.57 -11.08 8.52
N ALA A 98 -1.91 -10.20 7.77
CA ALA A 98 -0.74 -10.53 6.95
C ALA A 98 0.50 -10.90 7.76
N SER A 99 0.55 -10.50 9.04
CA SER A 99 1.65 -10.83 9.96
C SER A 99 1.46 -12.16 10.68
N ASN A 100 0.27 -12.77 10.59
CA ASN A 100 -0.03 -14.09 11.14
C ASN A 100 0.33 -15.24 10.18
N GLY A 101 0.93 -14.94 9.02
CA GLY A 101 1.53 -15.94 8.14
C GLY A 101 2.83 -16.50 8.72
N ASN A 102 3.42 -17.49 8.04
CA ASN A 102 4.81 -17.87 8.27
C ASN A 102 5.66 -17.48 7.04
N PRO A 103 7.00 -17.42 7.16
CA PRO A 103 7.88 -17.01 6.04
C PRO A 103 7.66 -17.79 4.75
N GLU A 104 7.21 -19.05 4.84
CA GLU A 104 6.94 -19.93 3.68
C GLU A 104 5.55 -19.71 3.07
N THR A 105 4.60 -19.09 3.79
CA THR A 105 3.17 -19.02 3.44
C THR A 105 2.64 -17.59 3.30
N ASN A 106 3.52 -16.62 3.09
CA ASN A 106 3.25 -15.18 2.95
C ASN A 106 3.21 -14.39 4.28
N LEU A 107 4.39 -14.19 4.88
CA LEU A 107 4.58 -13.25 5.98
C LEU A 107 4.92 -11.85 5.45
N LEU A 108 4.33 -10.80 6.02
CA LEU A 108 4.58 -9.41 5.61
C LEU A 108 5.98 -8.91 6.02
N ALA A 109 6.68 -8.22 5.12
CA ALA A 109 7.96 -7.58 5.44
C ALA A 109 7.84 -6.51 6.54
N ILE A 110 8.81 -6.48 7.47
CA ILE A 110 8.84 -5.53 8.60
C ILE A 110 8.82 -4.07 8.15
N SER A 111 9.40 -3.77 6.99
CA SER A 111 9.45 -2.41 6.45
C SER A 111 8.07 -1.81 6.19
N VAL A 112 7.05 -2.63 5.91
CA VAL A 112 5.66 -2.17 5.75
C VAL A 112 5.12 -1.63 7.08
N TRP A 113 5.39 -2.33 8.18
CA TRP A 113 5.02 -1.86 9.52
C TRP A 113 5.76 -0.59 9.91
N LEU A 114 7.06 -0.53 9.63
CA LEU A 114 7.87 0.66 9.91
C LEU A 114 7.35 1.89 9.18
N ASP A 115 6.94 1.76 7.91
CA ASP A 115 6.36 2.85 7.14
C ASP A 115 5.08 3.40 7.80
N ILE A 116 4.16 2.53 8.23
CA ILE A 116 2.93 2.94 8.92
C ILE A 116 3.23 3.58 10.28
N LEU A 117 4.09 2.97 11.09
CA LEU A 117 4.45 3.50 12.40
C LEU A 117 5.17 4.85 12.29
N ASN A 118 6.09 4.99 11.34
CA ASN A 118 6.77 6.25 11.07
C ASN A 118 5.79 7.33 10.59
N CYS A 119 4.79 6.96 9.79
CA CYS A 119 3.72 7.87 9.38
C CYS A 119 2.92 8.39 10.58
N LEU A 120 2.56 7.50 11.51
CA LEU A 120 1.81 7.85 12.73
C LEU A 120 2.64 8.65 13.73
N ALA A 121 3.94 8.39 13.80
CA ALA A 121 4.86 9.09 14.69
C ALA A 121 5.23 10.49 14.20
N ARG A 122 4.80 10.91 13.00
CA ARG A 122 5.08 12.25 12.48
C ARG A 122 4.47 13.29 13.42
N PRO A 123 5.24 14.28 13.87
CA PRO A 123 4.72 15.37 14.69
C PRO A 123 3.57 16.07 13.97
N VAL A 124 2.50 16.38 14.71
CA VAL A 124 1.45 17.25 14.19
C VAL A 124 2.05 18.63 13.96
N VAL A 125 2.16 19.04 12.69
CA VAL A 125 2.56 20.41 12.34
C VAL A 125 1.36 21.31 12.62
N LEU A 126 1.36 21.96 13.77
CA LEU A 126 0.38 22.99 14.10
C LEU A 126 0.65 24.19 13.20
N ASN A 127 -0.19 24.38 12.18
CA ASN A 127 -0.23 25.63 11.43
C ASN A 127 -0.85 26.72 12.30
N LEU A 128 -0.02 27.31 13.17
CA LEU A 128 -0.33 28.52 13.91
C LEU A 128 -0.37 29.69 12.92
N LYS A 129 -1.43 29.78 12.11
CA LYS A 129 -1.80 31.07 11.52
C LYS A 129 -2.21 31.95 12.70
N LEU A 130 -1.24 32.73 13.18
CA LEU A 130 -1.48 33.78 14.17
C LEU A 130 -2.51 34.76 13.59
N PRO A 131 -3.43 35.28 14.45
CA PRO A 131 -4.51 36.16 14.04
C PRO A 131 -4.01 37.46 13.39
#